data_AF-A0A6J4XMG9-F1
#
_entry.id   AF-A0A6J4XMG9-F1
#
_cell.length_a   1.000
_cell.length_b   1.000
_cell.length_c   1.000
_cell.angle_alpha   90.00
_cell.angle_beta   90.00
_cell.angle_gamma   90.00
#
_symmetry.space_group_name_H-M   'P 1'
#
loop_
_entity.id
_entity.type
_entity.pdbx_description
1 polymer ?
#
loop_
_entity_poly.entity_id
_entity_poly.type
_entity_poly.pdbx_seq_one_letter_code
_entity_poly.pdbx_strand_id
1 'polypeptide(L)' 'MAESVKVLPQDIQEIIEVHEWDMRTREGVQRFRELKAKSLPSVALDGDLVYESLIPMQQELIDEILRRYKEKNQNE' A
#
# COMPACT_ATOMS: atom_id res chain seq x y z
N MET A 1 1.60 11.23 -5.13
CA MET A 1 2.66 10.72 -4.23
C MET A 1 3.08 9.37 -4.78
N ALA A 2 3.72 9.40 -5.95
CA ALA A 2 3.82 8.26 -6.85
C ALA A 2 5.25 7.69 -6.96
N GLU A 3 6.22 8.27 -6.26
CA GLU A 3 7.61 7.84 -6.37
C GLU A 3 7.95 6.74 -5.37
N SER A 4 7.41 6.76 -4.15
CA SER A 4 7.80 5.83 -3.07
C SER A 4 7.46 4.35 -3.33
N VAL A 5 6.48 4.06 -4.20
CA VAL A 5 6.11 2.68 -4.56
C VAL A 5 6.73 2.24 -5.90
N LYS A 6 6.94 3.17 -6.84
CA LYS A 6 7.61 2.87 -8.14
C LYS A 6 9.09 2.54 -8.00
N VAL A 7 9.70 2.95 -6.89
CA VAL A 7 11.09 2.67 -6.53
C VAL A 7 11.28 1.32 -5.83
N LEU A 8 10.22 0.55 -5.61
CA LEU A 8 10.35 -0.79 -5.04
C LEU A 8 11.16 -1.71 -5.98
N PRO A 9 11.92 -2.68 -5.45
CA PRO A 9 12.66 -3.65 -6.26
C PRO A 9 11.74 -4.41 -7.22
N GLN A 10 12.27 -4.82 -8.36
CA GLN A 10 11.51 -5.51 -9.40
C GLN A 10 10.85 -6.80 -8.88
N ASP A 11 11.55 -7.58 -8.04
CA ASP A 11 11.03 -8.81 -7.44
C ASP A 11 9.76 -8.56 -6.61
N ILE A 12 9.65 -7.38 -5.99
CA ILE A 12 8.47 -6.99 -5.22
C ILE A 12 7.35 -6.50 -6.14
N GLN A 13 7.68 -5.77 -7.20
CA GLN A 13 6.71 -5.32 -8.19
C GLN A 13 6.03 -6.48 -8.94
N GLU A 14 6.72 -7.62 -9.10
CA GLU A 14 6.16 -8.81 -9.74
C GLU A 14 5.13 -9.55 -8.87
N ILE A 15 5.13 -9.32 -7.55
CA ILE A 15 4.22 -10.00 -6.60
C ILE A 15 3.11 -9.10 -6.06
N ILE A 16 3.10 -7.80 -6.37
CA ILE A 16 2.07 -6.86 -5.92
C ILE A 16 1.37 -6.16 -7.07
N GLU A 17 0.11 -5.77 -6.82
CA GLU A 17 -0.61 -4.84 -7.67
C GLU A 17 -0.69 -3.48 -6.98
N VAL A 18 -0.22 -2.42 -7.65
CA VAL A 18 -0.18 -1.07 -7.09
C VAL A 18 -1.34 -0.25 -7.66
N HIS A 19 -2.10 0.38 -6.76
CA HIS A 19 -3.16 1.31 -7.12
C HIS A 19 -2.93 2.66 -6.47
N GLU A 20 -3.03 3.73 -7.26
CA GLU A 20 -2.93 5.10 -6.78
C GLU A 20 -4.28 5.80 -6.95
N TRP A 21 -4.73 6.46 -5.89
CA TRP A 21 -5.93 7.26 -5.91
C TRP A 21 -5.65 8.71 -5.56
N ASP A 22 -6.22 9.62 -6.35
CA ASP A 22 -6.10 11.06 -6.14
C ASP A 22 -7.30 11.58 -5.34
N MET A 23 -7.01 12.22 -4.21
CA MET A 23 -8.00 12.82 -3.31
C MET A 23 -8.76 14.01 -3.91
N ARG A 24 -8.31 14.53 -5.06
CA ARG A 24 -9.04 15.52 -5.86
C ARG A 24 -10.17 14.89 -6.69
N THR A 25 -10.20 13.56 -6.80
CA THR A 25 -11.22 12.82 -7.55
C THR A 25 -12.25 12.18 -6.62
N ARG A 26 -13.48 12.00 -7.11
CA ARG A 26 -14.55 11.35 -6.33
C ARG A 26 -14.19 9.91 -5.95
N GLU A 27 -13.56 9.18 -6.87
CA GLU A 27 -13.11 7.81 -6.65
C GLU A 27 -12.08 7.73 -5.53
N GLY A 28 -11.08 8.63 -5.53
CA GLY A 28 -10.08 8.63 -4.47
C GLY A 28 -10.65 8.97 -3.10
N VAL A 29 -11.57 9.93 -3.03
CA VAL A 29 -12.29 10.22 -1.77
C VAL A 29 -13.12 9.03 -1.30
N GLN A 30 -13.75 8.30 -2.22
CA GLN A 30 -14.50 7.09 -1.88
C GLN A 30 -13.59 6.01 -1.32
N ARG A 31 -12.49 5.68 -2.01
CA ARG A 31 -11.52 4.68 -1.54
C ARG A 31 -10.90 5.06 -0.21
N PHE A 32 -10.55 6.33 -0.01
CA PHE A 32 -10.02 6.83 1.26
C PHE A 32 -10.99 6.57 2.44
N ARG A 33 -12.29 6.75 2.21
CA ARG A 33 -13.33 6.45 3.20
C ARG A 33 -13.53 4.94 3.42
N GLU A 34 -13.51 4.14 2.35
CA GLU A 34 -13.61 2.68 2.44
C GLU A 34 -12.46 2.09 3.27
N LEU A 35 -11.25 2.59 3.07
CA LEU A 35 -10.05 2.21 3.81
C LEU A 35 -10.01 2.79 5.24
N LYS A 36 -11.02 3.58 5.64
CA LYS A 36 -11.12 4.25 6.94
C LYS A 36 -9.89 5.11 7.29
N ALA A 37 -9.17 5.59 6.29
CA ALA A 37 -8.04 6.48 6.47
C ALA A 37 -8.50 7.83 7.02
N LYS A 38 -7.73 8.42 7.94
CA LYS A 38 -8.06 9.73 8.52
C LYS A 38 -7.14 10.84 8.04
N SER A 39 -5.92 10.52 7.64
CA SER A 39 -4.88 11.50 7.33
C SER A 39 -4.02 11.08 6.16
N LEU A 40 -3.74 12.01 5.25
CA LEU A 40 -2.79 11.81 4.16
C LEU A 40 -1.36 12.07 4.64
N PRO A 41 -0.36 11.36 4.09
CA PRO A 41 -0.51 10.19 3.22
C PRO A 41 -1.00 8.94 3.95
N SER A 42 -1.67 8.06 3.20
CA SER A 42 -2.16 6.78 3.70
C SER A 42 -1.73 5.67 2.75
N VAL A 43 -1.29 4.55 3.30
CA VAL A 43 -0.93 3.36 2.53
C VAL A 43 -1.73 2.20 3.09
N ALA A 44 -2.44 1.51 2.20
CA ALA A 44 -3.14 0.29 2.52
C ALA A 44 -2.53 -0.88 1.76
N LEU A 45 -2.43 -2.03 2.41
CA LEU A 45 -1.99 -3.29 1.83
C LEU A 45 -3.15 -4.27 1.93
N ASP A 46 -3.54 -4.88 0.82
CA ASP A 46 -4.69 -5.81 0.76
C ASP A 46 -6.01 -5.24 1.30
N GLY A 47 -6.19 -3.91 1.23
CA GLY A 47 -7.38 -3.22 1.74
C GLY A 47 -7.31 -2.86 3.22
N ASP A 48 -6.26 -3.27 3.94
CA ASP A 48 -6.01 -2.86 5.32
C ASP A 48 -5.15 -1.61 5.34
N LEU A 49 -5.58 -0.58 6.06
CA LEU A 49 -4.76 0.61 6.32
C LEU A 49 -3.58 0.23 7.21
N VAL A 50 -2.37 0.27 6.67
CA VAL A 50 -1.13 -0.10 7.37
C VAL A 50 -0.38 1.13 7.86
N TYR A 51 -0.35 2.18 7.05
CA TYR A 51 0.36 3.41 7.40
C TYR A 51 -0.54 4.62 7.21
N GLU A 52 -0.49 5.52 8.19
CA GLU A 52 -1.22 6.78 8.17
C GLU A 52 -0.29 7.91 8.64
N SER A 53 -0.35 9.07 7.98
CA SER A 53 0.42 10.30 8.28
C SER A 53 1.95 10.19 8.10
N LEU A 54 2.51 8.99 7.98
CA LEU A 54 3.92 8.74 7.76
C LEU A 54 4.10 7.78 6.59
N ILE A 55 4.98 8.14 5.66
CA ILE A 55 5.41 7.23 4.60
C ILE A 55 6.44 6.28 5.22
N PRO A 56 6.25 4.95 5.17
CA PRO A 56 7.23 4.00 5.66
C PRO A 56 8.54 4.09 4.87
N MET A 57 9.64 3.66 5.48
CA MET A 57 10.86 3.44 4.70
C MET A 57 10.65 2.28 3.71
N GLN A 58 11.39 2.29 2.59
CA GLN A 58 11.28 1.24 1.57
C GLN A 58 11.43 -0.16 2.17
N GLN A 59 12.43 -0.36 3.04
CA GLN A 59 12.69 -1.66 3.66
C GLN A 59 11.50 -2.15 4.50
N GLU A 60 10.89 -1.27 5.31
CA GLU A 60 9.73 -1.61 6.13
C GLU A 60 8.53 -2.00 5.28
N LEU A 61 8.31 -1.28 4.18
CA LEU A 61 7.24 -1.60 3.24
C LEU A 61 7.49 -2.96 2.55
N ILE A 62 8.73 -3.23 2.14
CA ILE A 62 9.12 -4.49 1.50
C ILE A 62 8.93 -5.67 2.47
N ASP A 63 9.39 -5.53 3.71
CA ASP A 63 9.30 -6.60 4.71
C ASP A 63 7.83 -6.94 5.03
N GLU A 64 6.96 -5.93 5.13
CA GLU A 64 5.54 -6.15 5.36
C GLU A 64 4.85 -6.82 4.16
N ILE A 65 5.17 -6.41 2.93
CA ILE A 65 4.67 -7.06 1.70
C ILE A 65 5.09 -8.53 1.66
N LEU A 66 6.39 -8.81 1.86
CA LEU A 66 6.93 -10.17 1.84
C LEU A 66 6.33 -11.04 2.94
N ARG A 67 6.12 -10.48 4.13
CA ARG A 67 5.47 -11.18 5.24
C ARG A 67 4.05 -11.60 4.86
N ARG A 68 3.22 -10.67 4.38
CA ARG A 68 1.84 -10.96 3.96
C ARG A 68 1.79 -11.95 2.80
N TYR A 69 2.69 -11.80 1.83
CA TYR A 69 2.81 -12.74 0.72
C TYR A 69 3.12 -14.16 1.22
N LYS A 70 4.08 -14.31 2.14
CA LYS A 70 4.39 -15.62 2.75
C LYS A 70 3.21 -16.17 3.54
N GLU A 71 2.54 -15.37 4.37
CA GLU A 71 1.40 -15.80 5.17
C GLU A 71 0.22 -16.29 4.29
N LYS A 72 0.01 -15.69 3.12
CA LYS A 72 -1.01 -16.12 2.15
C LYS A 72 -0.63 -17.43 1.44
N ASN A 73 0.62 -17.57 0.99
CA ASN A 73 1.08 -18.73 0.23
C ASN A 73 1.54 -19.93 1.10
N GLN A 74 1.68 -19.77 2.42
CA GLN A 74 2.00 -20.86 3.35
C GLN A 74 0.77 -21.64 3.83
N ASN A 75 -0.44 -21.16 3.54
CA ASN A 75 -1.69 -21.84 3.87
C ASN A 75 -2.28 -22.63 2.69
N GLU A 76 -1.52 -22.82 1.60
CA GLU A 76 -1.82 -23.71 0.47
C GLU A 76 -1.05 -25.03 0.56
#